data_AF-H9UCV8-F1
#
_entry.id   AF-H9UCV8-F1
#
_cell.length_a   1.000
_cell.length_b   1.000
_cell.length_c   1.000
_cell.angle_alpha   90.00
_cell.angle_beta   90.00
_cell.angle_gamma   90.00
#
_symmetry.space_group_name_H-M   'P 1'
#
loop_
_entity.id
_entity.type
_entity.pdbx_description
1 polymer ?
#
loop_
_entity_poly.entity_id
_entity_poly.type
_entity_poly.pdbx_seq_one_letter_code
_entity_poly.pdbx_strand_id
1 'polypeptide(L)'
;MVLRVKKWYKVLILLEIILSTPVVLYLFSLQLSSLMVFVLLSAYAGLVFFLIESFILKLEVSKDKISTIYFSVPLSDIIEVEDGVFETKIRTRWKVYKLPPIDGVQVVLSSLPNDLQKMCK
;
A
#
# COMPACT_ATOMS: atom_id res chain seq x y z
N MET A 1 17.51 5.25 4.52
CA MET A 1 16.57 6.22 3.90
C MET A 1 15.15 5.77 4.21
N VAL A 2 14.26 6.66 4.67
CA VAL A 2 12.86 6.29 4.97
C VAL A 2 11.95 6.81 3.86
N LEU A 3 11.34 5.90 3.13
CA LEU A 3 10.34 6.17 2.11
C LEU A 3 8.94 6.13 2.73
N ARG A 4 8.04 6.99 2.26
CA ARG A 4 6.67 7.13 2.77
C ARG A 4 5.67 6.96 1.63
N VAL A 5 4.44 6.58 1.96
CA VAL A 5 3.33 6.51 1.00
C VAL A 5 3.09 7.87 0.35
N LYS A 6 2.81 7.88 -0.97
CA LYS A 6 2.57 9.07 -1.80
C LYS A 6 1.48 9.95 -1.20
N LYS A 7 1.71 11.26 -1.14
CA LYS A 7 0.76 12.21 -0.51
C LYS A 7 -0.60 12.22 -1.19
N TRP A 8 -0.64 12.11 -2.53
CA TRP A 8 -1.90 12.08 -3.29
C TRP A 8 -2.77 10.87 -2.94
N TYR A 9 -2.17 9.69 -2.76
CA TYR A 9 -2.89 8.48 -2.37
C TYR A 9 -3.57 8.63 -1.00
N LYS A 10 -2.88 9.26 -0.03
CA LYS A 10 -3.48 9.56 1.28
C LYS A 10 -4.68 10.51 1.17
N VAL A 11 -4.57 11.52 0.31
CA VAL A 11 -5.66 12.49 0.08
C VAL A 11 -6.85 11.81 -0.60
N LEU A 12 -6.61 10.92 -1.56
CA LEU A 12 -7.67 10.16 -2.23
C LEU A 12 -8.46 9.28 -1.26
N ILE A 13 -7.78 8.46 -0.44
CA ILE A 13 -8.47 7.59 0.52
C ILE A 13 -9.26 8.43 1.54
N LEU A 14 -8.68 9.55 1.99
CA LEU A 14 -9.35 10.43 2.94
C LEU A 14 -10.60 11.07 2.32
N LEU A 15 -10.53 11.49 1.05
CA LEU A 15 -11.65 12.03 0.30
C LEU A 15 -12.75 10.97 0.07
N GLU A 16 -12.35 9.74 -0.25
CA GLU A 16 -13.26 8.60 -0.40
C GLU A 16 -13.99 8.27 0.90
N ILE A 17 -13.31 8.33 2.05
CA ILE A 17 -13.94 8.13 3.36
C ILE A 17 -14.91 9.27 3.68
N ILE A 18 -14.55 10.53 3.42
CA ILE A 18 -15.46 11.66 3.65
C ILE A 18 -16.71 11.54 2.78
N LEU A 19 -16.58 11.15 1.52
CA LEU A 19 -17.70 10.98 0.60
C LEU A 19 -18.57 9.76 0.93
N SER A 20 -17.96 8.66 1.37
CA SER A 20 -18.69 7.44 1.71
C SER A 20 -19.39 7.53 3.06
N THR A 21 -18.87 8.30 4.02
CA THR A 21 -19.46 8.46 5.37
C THR A 21 -20.96 8.84 5.34
N PRO A 22 -21.41 9.90 4.63
CA PRO A 22 -22.84 10.25 4.59
C PRO A 22 -23.68 9.17 3.92
N VAL A 23 -23.15 8.48 2.90
CA VAL A 23 -23.84 7.38 2.21
C VAL A 23 -23.99 6.18 3.15
N VAL A 24 -22.94 5.82 3.88
CA VAL A 24 -22.93 4.74 4.86
C VAL A 24 -23.90 5.04 6.00
N LEU A 25 -23.89 6.27 6.54
CA LEU A 25 -24.85 6.70 7.56
C LEU A 25 -26.30 6.67 7.07
N TYR A 26 -26.55 7.02 5.80
CA TYR A 26 -27.86 6.88 5.17
C TYR A 26 -28.27 5.42 5.02
N LEU A 27 -27.35 4.54 4.59
CA LEU A 27 -27.62 3.11 4.47
C LEU A 27 -27.91 2.47 5.83
N PHE A 28 -27.27 2.94 6.91
CA PHE A 28 -27.58 2.51 8.27
C PHE A 28 -28.95 2.98 8.78
N SER A 29 -29.48 4.10 8.27
CA SER A 29 -30.81 4.57 8.67
C SER A 29 -31.94 3.79 8.01
N LEU A 30 -31.65 3.07 6.91
CA LEU A 30 -32.57 2.15 6.27
C LEU A 30 -32.73 0.87 7.11
N GLN A 31 -33.94 0.32 7.15
CA GLN A 31 -34.23 -0.99 7.75
C GLN A 31 -33.70 -2.12 6.85
N LEU A 32 -32.37 -2.23 6.76
CA LEU A 32 -31.69 -3.29 6.03
C LEU A 32 -31.65 -4.58 6.86
N SER A 33 -31.51 -5.72 6.17
CA SER A 33 -31.30 -7.01 6.81
C SER A 33 -29.94 -7.03 7.55
N SER A 34 -29.86 -7.82 8.63
CA SER A 34 -28.63 -7.93 9.44
C SER A 34 -27.40 -8.35 8.64
N LEU A 35 -27.59 -9.20 7.62
CA LEU A 35 -26.54 -9.60 6.69
C LEU A 35 -25.97 -8.41 5.92
N MET A 36 -26.84 -7.52 5.44
CA MET A 36 -26.41 -6.38 4.64
C MET A 36 -25.71 -5.32 5.48
N VAL A 37 -26.19 -5.13 6.72
CA VAL A 37 -25.53 -4.30 7.73
C VAL A 37 -24.12 -4.81 8.02
N PHE A 38 -23.95 -6.13 8.20
CA PHE A 38 -22.65 -6.75 8.46
C PHE A 38 -21.67 -6.55 7.30
N VAL A 39 -22.12 -6.76 6.06
CA VAL A 39 -21.29 -6.51 4.86
C VAL A 39 -20.88 -5.04 4.79
N LEU A 40 -21.80 -4.10 5.01
CA LEU A 40 -21.50 -2.67 5.00
C LEU A 40 -20.43 -2.29 6.04
N LEU A 41 -20.60 -2.80 7.26
CA LEU A 41 -19.67 -2.56 8.37
C LEU A 41 -18.28 -3.12 8.05
N SER A 42 -18.21 -4.32 7.49
CA SER A 42 -16.95 -4.94 7.09
C SER A 42 -16.25 -4.15 5.98
N ALA A 43 -17.00 -3.66 4.98
CA ALA A 43 -16.45 -2.86 3.88
C ALA A 43 -15.93 -1.50 4.37
N TYR A 44 -16.71 -0.81 5.22
CA TYR A 44 -16.31 0.46 5.81
C TYR A 44 -15.10 0.29 6.75
N ALA A 45 -15.07 -0.78 7.56
CA ALA A 45 -13.92 -1.10 8.39
C ALA A 45 -12.65 -1.37 7.54
N GLY A 46 -12.80 -2.05 6.40
CA GLY A 46 -11.72 -2.25 5.43
C GLY A 46 -11.17 -0.92 4.86
N LEU A 47 -12.05 0.01 4.48
CA LEU A 47 -11.65 1.35 4.02
C LEU A 47 -10.88 2.12 5.09
N VAL A 48 -11.37 2.12 6.33
CA VAL A 48 -10.68 2.76 7.47
C VAL A 48 -9.32 2.10 7.72
N PHE A 49 -9.25 0.77 7.59
CA PHE A 49 -7.99 0.03 7.71
C PHE A 49 -6.97 0.46 6.67
N PHE A 50 -7.36 0.60 5.39
CA PHE A 50 -6.46 1.10 4.34
C PHE A 50 -5.95 2.52 4.61
N LEU A 51 -6.78 3.39 5.20
CA LEU A 51 -6.34 4.72 5.60
C LEU A 51 -5.28 4.62 6.70
N ILE A 52 -5.53 3.83 7.74
CA ILE A 52 -4.58 3.61 8.84
C ILE A 52 -3.27 3.04 8.30
N GLU A 53 -3.35 2.01 7.46
CA GLU A 53 -2.20 1.37 6.83
C GLU A 53 -1.36 2.40 6.06
N SER A 54 -2.00 3.30 5.30
CA SER A 54 -1.33 4.36 4.55
C SER A 54 -0.61 5.40 5.43
N PHE A 55 -1.05 5.61 6.67
CA PHE A 55 -0.38 6.50 7.63
C PHE A 55 0.75 5.81 8.39
N ILE A 56 0.56 4.55 8.74
CA ILE A 56 1.51 3.76 9.54
C ILE A 56 2.66 3.27 8.66
N LEU A 57 2.39 2.90 7.40
CA LEU A 57 3.39 2.36 6.49
C LEU A 57 4.54 3.34 6.24
N LYS A 58 5.70 2.92 6.72
CA LYS A 58 7.00 3.51 6.45
C LYS A 58 7.88 2.38 5.93
N LEU A 59 8.59 2.66 4.84
CA LEU A 59 9.53 1.73 4.26
C LEU A 59 10.93 2.27 4.55
N GLU A 60 11.65 1.58 5.42
CA GLU A 60 13.01 1.92 5.80
C GLU A 60 13.98 1.10 4.95
N VAL A 61 14.74 1.80 4.11
CA VAL A 61 15.78 1.24 3.27
C VAL A 61 17.10 1.45 3.99
N SER A 62 17.67 0.37 4.52
CA SER A 62 19.07 0.30 4.96
C SER A 62 19.94 -0.26 3.83
N LYS A 63 21.27 -0.05 3.93
CA LYS A 63 22.23 -0.44 2.87
C LYS A 63 22.05 -1.88 2.37
N ASP A 64 21.68 -2.81 3.26
CA ASP A 64 21.61 -4.24 2.94
C ASP A 64 20.20 -4.83 3.06
N LYS A 65 19.21 -4.07 3.57
CA LYS A 65 17.85 -4.56 3.80
C LYS A 65 16.77 -3.50 3.58
N ILE A 66 15.65 -3.94 3.01
CA ILE A 66 14.38 -3.21 2.99
C ILE A 66 13.54 -3.73 4.14
N SER A 67 13.33 -2.89 5.14
CA SER A 67 12.45 -3.17 6.27
C SER A 67 11.22 -2.27 6.23
N THR A 68 10.05 -2.86 6.31
CA THR A 68 8.82 -2.20 6.68
C THR A 68 8.30 -2.79 7.98
N ILE A 69 7.22 -2.23 8.53
CA ILE A 69 6.61 -2.68 9.78
C ILE A 69 6.20 -4.16 9.72
N TYR A 70 5.82 -4.64 8.53
CA TYR A 70 5.34 -5.99 8.30
C TYR A 70 6.42 -7.00 7.86
N PHE A 71 7.57 -6.54 7.36
CA PHE A 71 8.61 -7.45 6.86
C PHE A 71 9.99 -6.81 6.80
N SER A 72 11.04 -7.64 6.89
CA SER A 72 12.43 -7.23 6.64
C SER A 72 13.02 -8.21 5.63
N VAL A 73 13.38 -7.69 4.45
CA VAL A 73 13.91 -8.48 3.33
C VAL A 73 15.28 -7.92 2.92
N PRO A 74 16.31 -8.76 2.74
CA PRO A 74 17.61 -8.30 2.24
C PRO A 74 17.50 -7.86 0.77
N LEU A 75 18.22 -6.81 0.37
CA LEU A 75 18.15 -6.31 -1.03
C LEU A 75 18.59 -7.37 -2.05
N SER A 76 19.47 -8.30 -1.67
CA SER A 76 19.94 -9.40 -2.54
C SER A 76 18.84 -10.35 -3.00
N ASP A 77 17.75 -10.43 -2.24
CA ASP A 77 16.63 -11.34 -2.53
C ASP A 77 15.57 -10.68 -3.41
N ILE A 78 15.68 -9.38 -3.63
CA ILE A 78 14.76 -8.61 -4.45
C ILE A 78 15.15 -8.79 -5.91
N ILE A 79 14.20 -9.27 -6.70
CA ILE A 79 14.35 -9.44 -8.14
C ILE A 79 13.88 -8.17 -8.83
N GLU A 80 12.69 -7.70 -8.46
CA GLU A 80 12.02 -6.66 -9.24
C GLU A 80 11.20 -5.77 -8.32
N VAL A 81 11.20 -4.48 -8.63
CA VAL A 81 10.40 -3.47 -7.94
C VAL A 81 9.66 -2.67 -8.99
N GLU A 82 8.34 -2.79 -9.03
CA GLU A 82 7.48 -2.04 -9.94
C GLU A 82 6.82 -0.90 -9.15
N ASP A 83 7.01 0.35 -9.59
CA ASP A 83 6.27 1.51 -9.09
C ASP A 83 5.00 1.70 -9.93
N GLY A 84 3.90 1.12 -9.46
CA GLY A 84 2.58 1.34 -10.03
C GLY A 84 1.91 2.60 -9.47
N VAL A 85 0.86 3.05 -10.16
CA VAL A 85 0.10 4.26 -9.76
C VAL A 85 -0.64 4.06 -8.43
N PHE A 86 -1.19 2.87 -8.21
CA PHE A 86 -2.00 2.52 -7.03
C PHE A 86 -1.34 1.50 -6.11
N GLU A 87 -0.29 0.81 -6.57
CA GLU A 87 0.43 -0.17 -5.78
C GLU A 87 1.91 -0.16 -6.14
N THR A 88 2.77 -0.31 -5.14
CA THR A 88 4.18 -0.64 -5.32
C THR A 88 4.32 -2.14 -5.12
N LYS A 89 4.83 -2.83 -6.15
CA LYS A 89 5.01 -4.29 -6.11
C LYS A 89 6.48 -4.61 -5.97
N ILE A 90 6.82 -5.35 -4.92
CA ILE A 90 8.18 -5.83 -4.65
C ILE A 90 8.17 -7.35 -4.82
N ARG A 91 8.86 -7.84 -5.85
CA ARG A 91 9.03 -9.26 -6.10
C ARG A 91 10.38 -9.71 -5.56
N THR A 92 10.35 -10.64 -4.62
CA THR A 92 11.52 -11.37 -4.16
C THR A 92 11.61 -12.73 -4.82
N ARG A 93 12.72 -13.43 -4.59
CA ARG A 93 12.89 -14.84 -5.02
C ARG A 93 11.79 -15.78 -4.50
N TRP A 94 11.18 -15.44 -3.36
CA TRP A 94 10.28 -16.34 -2.64
C TRP A 94 8.85 -15.82 -2.52
N LYS A 95 8.62 -14.52 -2.68
CA LYS A 95 7.31 -13.90 -2.45
C LYS A 95 7.13 -12.59 -3.22
N VAL A 96 5.88 -12.27 -3.54
CA VAL A 96 5.49 -10.95 -4.05
C VAL A 96 4.81 -10.17 -2.93
N TYR A 97 5.33 -8.98 -2.64
CA TYR A 97 4.74 -8.03 -1.70
C TYR A 97 4.04 -6.93 -2.49
N LYS A 98 2.79 -6.67 -2.14
CA LYS A 98 2.02 -5.54 -2.65
C LYS A 98 1.91 -4.52 -1.53
N LEU A 99 2.35 -3.32 -1.80
CA LEU A 99 2.31 -2.20 -0.87
C LEU A 99 1.51 -1.06 -1.51
N PRO A 100 0.89 -0.18 -0.71
CA PRO A 100 0.37 1.09 -1.22
C PRO A 100 1.51 1.89 -1.86
N PRO A 101 1.19 2.85 -2.75
CA PRO A 101 2.18 3.49 -3.60
C PRO A 101 3.13 4.32 -2.74
N ILE A 102 4.42 3.99 -2.78
CA ILE A 102 5.47 4.63 -1.98
C ILE A 102 6.23 5.64 -2.85
N ASP A 103 6.55 6.80 -2.29
CA ASP A 103 7.40 7.79 -2.94
C ASP A 103 8.87 7.36 -2.88
N GLY A 104 9.62 7.60 -3.97
CA GLY A 104 11.07 7.36 -4.01
C GLY A 104 11.50 5.91 -4.21
N VAL A 105 10.59 5.04 -4.66
CA VAL A 105 10.89 3.63 -5.00
C VAL A 105 11.97 3.51 -6.09
N GLN A 106 12.03 4.49 -6.99
CA GLN A 106 13.07 4.59 -8.03
C GLN A 106 14.49 4.64 -7.46
N VAL A 107 14.67 5.16 -6.25
CA VAL A 107 15.98 5.20 -5.57
C VAL A 107 16.43 3.78 -5.19
N VAL A 108 15.51 2.92 -4.78
CA VAL A 108 15.78 1.49 -4.52
C VAL A 108 16.16 0.80 -5.82
N LEU A 109 15.41 1.06 -6.89
CA LEU A 109 15.65 0.53 -8.23
C LEU A 109 17.04 0.89 -8.77
N SER A 110 17.51 2.11 -8.49
CA SER A 110 18.86 2.57 -8.86
C SER A 110 20.00 1.95 -8.03
N SER A 111 19.69 1.38 -6.86
CA SER A 111 20.65 0.68 -6.01
C SER A 111 20.73 -0.82 -6.28
N LEU A 112 19.84 -1.36 -7.13
CA LEU A 112 19.93 -2.74 -7.59
C LEU A 112 21.01 -2.88 -8.67
N PRO A 113 21.78 -3.99 -8.67
CA PRO A 113 22.84 -4.22 -9.65
C PRO A 113 22.29 -4.27 -11.09
N ASN A 114 23.05 -3.69 -12.02
CA ASN A 114 22.71 -3.42 -13.43
C ASN A 114 22.19 -4.63 -14.25
N ASP A 115 22.41 -5.87 -13.80
CA ASP A 115 21.92 -7.07 -14.49
C ASP A 115 20.39 -7.23 -14.43
N LEU A 116 19.73 -6.64 -13.43
CA LEU A 116 18.26 -6.64 -13.32
C LEU A 116 17.59 -5.48 -14.06
N GLN A 117 18.35 -4.44 -14.42
CA GLN A 117 17.85 -3.28 -15.17
C GLN A 117 17.52 -3.61 -16.63
N LYS A 118 18.11 -4.66 -17.21
CA LYS A 118 17.94 -5.02 -18.63
C LYS A 118 16.66 -5.79 -18.96
N MET A 119 15.96 -6.33 -17.96
CA MET A 119 14.69 -7.03 -18.19
C MET A 119 13.45 -6.10 -18.19
N CYS A 120 13.62 -4.82 -17.83
CA CYS A 120 12.54 -3.83 -17.79
C CYS A 120 12.53 -2.89 -19.02
N LYS A 121 12.78 -3.42 -20.22
CA LYS A 121 12.51 -2.72 -21.48
C LYS A 121 11.45 -3.44 -22.29
#